data_AF-A0A8X6YKL3-F1
#
_entry.id   AF-A0A8X6YKL3-F1
#
_cell.length_a   1.000
_cell.length_b   1.000
_cell.length_c   1.000
_cell.angle_alpha   90.00
_cell.angle_beta   90.00
_cell.angle_gamma   90.00
#
_symmetry.space_group_name_H-M   'P 1'
#
loop_
_entity.id
_entity.type
_entity.pdbx_description
1 polymer ?
#
loop_
_entity_poly.entity_id
_entity_poly.type
_entity_poly.pdbx_seq_one_letter_code
_entity_poly.pdbx_strand_id
1 'polypeptide(L)'
;MKDSKDMDVSIIGAGLVGTLCACMLGNKGIRVKVYEFRDDIRKTKVYKGRSINLTISGRGISALRLAGIDDDTLKKFTIPVRGRILHTQGGTRMPFPTDRKGR
;
A
#
# COMPACT_ATOMS: atom_id res chain seq x y z
N MET A 1 33.84 -3.34 -7.87
CA MET A 1 32.48 -3.46 -7.29
C MET A 1 31.55 -3.92 -8.41
N LYS A 2 30.67 -4.90 -8.20
CA LYS A 2 29.68 -5.30 -9.23
C LYS A 2 28.71 -4.15 -9.47
N ASP A 3 28.35 -3.91 -10.73
CA ASP A 3 27.29 -2.97 -11.05
C ASP A 3 25.97 -3.43 -10.41
N SER A 4 25.18 -2.46 -9.95
CA SER A 4 23.89 -2.75 -9.30
C SER A 4 22.91 -3.54 -10.18
N LYS A 5 23.08 -3.49 -11.51
CA LYS A 5 22.30 -4.26 -12.49
C LYS A 5 22.65 -5.76 -12.50
N ASP A 6 23.82 -6.15 -12.01
CA ASP A 6 24.26 -7.55 -11.92
C ASP A 6 23.87 -8.22 -10.59
N MET A 7 23.13 -7.51 -9.73
CA MET A 7 22.61 -8.07 -8.50
C MET A 7 21.30 -8.81 -8.74
N ASP A 8 21.25 -10.06 -8.29
CA ASP A 8 20.01 -10.82 -8.18
C ASP A 8 19.46 -10.72 -6.76
N VAL A 9 18.25 -10.21 -6.62
CA VAL A 9 17.60 -10.04 -5.32
C VAL A 9 16.46 -11.04 -5.18
N SER A 10 16.40 -11.74 -4.04
CA SER A 10 15.26 -12.57 -3.67
C SER A 10 14.49 -11.91 -2.53
N ILE A 11 13.17 -11.77 -2.70
CA ILE A 11 12.25 -11.23 -1.69
C ILE A 11 11.35 -12.37 -1.23
N ILE A 12 11.32 -12.60 0.08
CA ILE A 12 10.43 -13.59 0.71
C ILE A 12 9.20 -12.85 1.26
N GLY A 13 8.03 -13.15 0.70
CA GLY A 13 6.73 -12.56 1.00
C GLY A 13 6.26 -11.59 -0.10
N ALA A 14 5.15 -11.91 -0.75
CA ALA A 14 4.46 -11.05 -1.72
C ALA A 14 3.31 -10.24 -1.06
N GLY A 15 3.53 -9.78 0.17
CA GLY A 15 2.64 -8.82 0.84
C GLY A 15 2.81 -7.39 0.32
N LEU A 16 2.19 -6.43 1.01
CA LEU A 16 2.22 -5.00 0.62
C LEU A 16 3.65 -4.45 0.49
N VAL A 17 4.51 -4.73 1.48
CA VAL A 17 5.89 -4.20 1.49
C VAL A 17 6.78 -4.94 0.50
N GLY A 18 6.67 -6.26 0.42
CA GLY A 18 7.51 -7.08 -0.45
C GLY A 18 7.26 -6.79 -1.93
N THR A 19 5.99 -6.66 -2.34
CA THR A 19 5.63 -6.30 -3.71
C THR A 19 6.03 -4.86 -4.06
N LEU A 20 5.84 -3.91 -3.15
CA LEU A 20 6.29 -2.53 -3.37
C LEU A 20 7.82 -2.45 -3.55
N CYS A 21 8.58 -3.14 -2.69
CA CYS A 21 10.03 -3.23 -2.80
C CYS A 21 10.46 -3.87 -4.14
N ALA A 22 9.80 -4.96 -4.54
CA ALA A 22 10.05 -5.62 -5.82
C ALA A 22 9.84 -4.67 -7.00
N CYS A 23 8.74 -3.91 -7.02
CA CYS A 23 8.48 -2.91 -8.05
C CYS A 23 9.55 -1.81 -8.06
N MET A 24 9.93 -1.27 -6.90
CA MET A 24 10.94 -0.22 -6.81
C MET A 24 12.32 -0.67 -7.28
N LEU A 25 12.73 -1.90 -6.97
CA LEU A 25 13.98 -2.49 -7.43
C LEU A 25 13.92 -2.84 -8.93
N GLY A 26 12.80 -3.40 -9.39
CA GLY A 26 12.57 -3.69 -10.80
C GLY A 26 12.62 -2.43 -11.68
N ASN A 27 12.05 -1.31 -11.22
CA ASN A 27 12.13 -0.02 -11.90
C ASN A 27 13.58 0.50 -12.05
N LYS A 28 14.53 0.00 -11.23
CA LYS A 28 15.96 0.31 -11.35
C LYS A 28 16.70 -0.69 -12.26
N GLY A 29 16.01 -1.64 -12.87
CA GLY A 29 16.58 -2.67 -13.74
C GLY A 29 17.22 -3.83 -12.98
N ILE A 30 16.95 -3.99 -11.68
CA ILE A 30 17.47 -5.09 -10.86
C ILE A 30 16.59 -6.32 -11.08
N ARG A 31 17.20 -7.49 -11.25
CA ARG A 31 16.45 -8.76 -11.35
C ARG A 31 15.97 -9.17 -9.96
N VAL A 32 14.65 -9.22 -9.78
CA VAL A 32 14.03 -9.58 -8.51
C VAL A 32 13.20 -10.85 -8.67
N LYS A 33 13.41 -11.82 -7.76
CA LYS A 33 12.54 -12.99 -7.59
C LYS A 33 11.74 -12.83 -6.31
N VAL A 34 10.42 -12.96 -6.40
CA VAL A 34 9.52 -12.87 -5.25
C VAL A 34 8.93 -14.25 -4.98
N TYR A 35 9.00 -14.70 -3.74
CA TYR A 35 8.44 -15.97 -3.29
C TYR A 35 7.35 -15.69 -2.27
N GLU A 36 6.18 -16.31 -2.43
CA GLU A 36 5.06 -16.21 -1.49
C GLU A 36 4.59 -17.62 -1.14
N PHE A 37 4.30 -17.83 0.13
CA PHE A 37 3.81 -19.12 0.62
C PHE A 37 2.37 -19.38 0.17
N ARG A 38 1.57 -18.31 0.09
CA ARG A 38 0.16 -18.38 -0.26
C ARG A 38 -0.05 -18.45 -1.78
N ASP A 39 -1.18 -19.02 -2.16
CA ASP A 39 -1.65 -18.97 -3.54
C ASP A 39 -1.86 -17.54 -4.05
N ASP A 40 -1.79 -17.38 -5.38
CA ASP A 40 -2.07 -16.10 -6.03
C ASP A 40 -3.49 -15.63 -5.73
N ILE A 41 -3.60 -14.56 -4.95
CA ILE A 41 -4.86 -14.02 -4.48
C ILE A 41 -5.76 -13.52 -5.62
N ARG A 42 -5.18 -13.23 -6.79
CA ARG A 42 -5.94 -12.78 -7.98
C ARG A 42 -6.73 -13.92 -8.63
N LYS A 43 -6.35 -15.16 -8.35
CA LYS A 43 -6.97 -16.38 -8.90
C LYS A 43 -7.80 -17.14 -7.84
N THR A 44 -7.72 -16.73 -6.59
CA THR A 44 -8.31 -17.44 -5.46
C THR A 44 -9.73 -16.95 -5.16
N LYS A 45 -10.69 -17.86 -4.95
CA LYS A 45 -12.10 -17.51 -4.67
C LYS A 45 -12.34 -16.95 -3.26
N VAL A 46 -11.58 -17.43 -2.27
CA VAL A 46 -11.73 -17.04 -0.87
C VAL A 46 -10.38 -16.58 -0.33
N TYR A 47 -10.23 -15.27 -0.13
CA TYR A 47 -9.04 -14.68 0.46
C TYR A 47 -9.26 -14.39 1.94
N LYS A 48 -8.47 -15.02 2.81
CA LYS A 48 -8.43 -14.71 4.25
C LYS A 48 -7.29 -13.73 4.53
N GLY A 49 -7.57 -12.44 4.41
CA GLY A 49 -6.66 -11.35 4.78
C GLY A 49 -6.74 -11.04 6.28
N ARG A 50 -5.74 -10.30 6.79
CA ARG A 50 -5.81 -9.75 8.18
C ARG A 50 -6.74 -8.54 8.27
N SER A 51 -6.88 -7.79 7.19
CA SER A 51 -7.70 -6.58 7.11
C SER A 51 -8.44 -6.56 5.78
N ILE A 52 -9.67 -6.02 5.79
CA ILE A 52 -10.47 -5.81 4.58
C ILE A 52 -10.12 -4.45 3.97
N ASN A 53 -10.05 -3.40 4.80
CA ASN A 53 -9.69 -2.04 4.40
C ASN A 53 -8.51 -1.52 5.22
N LEU A 54 -7.75 -0.60 4.63
CA LEU A 54 -6.60 0.07 5.26
C LEU A 54 -6.60 1.55 4.90
N THR A 55 -6.26 2.39 5.87
CA THR A 55 -6.02 3.82 5.63
C THR A 55 -4.57 4.03 5.21
N ILE A 56 -4.36 4.67 4.06
CA ILE A 56 -3.03 5.08 3.61
C ILE A 56 -2.78 6.55 4.00
N SER A 57 -1.63 6.81 4.61
CA SER A 57 -1.20 8.18 4.95
C SER A 57 -0.28 8.74 3.87
N GLY A 58 0.11 10.02 3.99
CA GLY A 58 1.04 10.67 3.07
C GLY A 58 2.35 9.89 2.86
N ARG A 59 2.88 9.20 3.89
CA ARG A 59 4.09 8.37 3.75
C ARG A 59 3.89 7.20 2.79
N GLY A 60 2.73 6.52 2.87
CA GLY A 60 2.40 5.42 1.98
C GLY A 60 2.22 5.92 0.54
N ILE A 61 1.56 7.05 0.37
CA ILE A 61 1.37 7.69 -0.94
C ILE A 61 2.73 8.06 -1.56
N SER A 62 3.64 8.66 -0.79
CA SER A 62 4.99 8.95 -1.27
C SER A 62 5.74 7.69 -1.72
N ALA A 63 5.58 6.56 -1.02
CA ALA A 63 6.20 5.31 -1.41
C ALA A 63 5.62 4.75 -2.72
N LEU A 64 4.29 4.83 -2.92
CA LEU A 64 3.65 4.46 -4.18
C LEU A 64 4.13 5.34 -5.35
N ARG A 65 4.37 6.64 -5.09
CA ARG A 65 4.90 7.57 -6.08
C ARG A 65 6.32 7.21 -6.52
N LEU A 66 7.17 6.81 -5.57
CA LEU A 66 8.52 6.31 -5.89
C LEU A 66 8.49 5.03 -6.72
N ALA A 67 7.44 4.22 -6.57
CA ALA A 67 7.20 3.04 -7.40
C ALA A 67 6.48 3.35 -8.74
N GLY A 68 6.04 4.60 -8.95
CA GLY A 68 5.37 5.04 -10.18
C GLY A 68 3.92 4.54 -10.32
N ILE A 69 3.25 4.19 -9.22
CA ILE A 69 1.90 3.58 -9.24
C ILE A 69 0.88 4.35 -8.40
N ASP A 70 1.21 5.51 -7.84
CA ASP A 70 0.32 6.28 -6.96
C ASP A 70 -0.96 6.70 -7.69
N ASP A 71 -0.83 7.25 -8.89
CA ASP A 71 -1.93 7.92 -9.56
C ASP A 71 -3.11 6.98 -9.89
N ASP A 72 -2.81 5.80 -10.45
CA ASP A 72 -3.80 4.76 -10.74
C ASP A 72 -4.36 4.12 -9.47
N THR A 73 -3.49 3.86 -8.49
CA THR A 73 -3.86 3.22 -7.23
C THR A 73 -4.85 4.08 -6.45
N LEU A 74 -4.55 5.38 -6.32
CA LEU A 74 -5.38 6.33 -5.57
C LEU A 74 -6.76 6.50 -6.23
N LYS A 75 -6.80 6.65 -7.55
CA LYS A 75 -8.05 6.87 -8.28
C LYS A 75 -8.97 5.64 -8.25
N LYS A 76 -8.42 4.42 -8.35
CA LYS A 76 -9.23 3.20 -8.47
C LYS A 76 -9.61 2.55 -7.14
N PHE A 77 -8.74 2.63 -6.13
CA PHE A 77 -8.87 1.78 -4.94
C PHE A 77 -9.05 2.55 -3.62
N THR A 78 -9.11 3.88 -3.65
CA THR A 78 -9.18 4.68 -2.42
C THR A 78 -10.37 5.62 -2.37
N ILE A 79 -10.80 5.94 -1.14
CA ILE A 79 -11.81 6.95 -0.84
C ILE A 79 -11.18 7.93 0.17
N PRO A 80 -11.33 9.25 -0.01
CA PRO A 80 -10.71 10.22 0.88
C PRO A 80 -11.31 10.16 2.29
N VAL A 81 -10.45 10.02 3.30
CA VAL A 81 -10.79 10.16 4.72
C VAL A 81 -10.52 11.61 5.12
N ARG A 82 -11.58 12.42 5.26
CA ARG A 82 -11.48 13.86 5.62
C ARG A 82 -11.29 14.12 7.11
N GLY A 83 -11.65 13.14 7.93
CA GLY A 83 -11.59 13.27 9.38
C GLY A 83 -12.17 12.05 10.05
N ARG A 84 -12.24 12.12 11.37
CA ARG A 84 -12.94 11.14 12.22
C ARG A 84 -14.29 11.72 12.63
N ILE A 85 -15.25 10.85 12.93
CA ILE A 85 -16.50 11.22 13.59
C ILE A 85 -16.52 10.49 14.92
N LEU A 86 -16.63 11.25 16.01
CA LEU A 86 -16.87 10.68 17.33
C LEU A 86 -18.38 10.58 17.55
N HIS A 87 -18.84 9.39 17.88
CA HIS A 87 -20.23 9.15 18.28
C HIS A 87 -20.30 9.16 19.81
N THR A 88 -21.06 10.08 20.40
CA THR A 88 -21.26 10.12 21.85
C THR A 88 -22.36 9.15 22.27
N GLN A 89 -22.41 8.82 23.57
CA GLN A 89 -23.46 7.95 24.12
C GLN A 89 -24.87 8.53 23.92
N GLY A 90 -25.00 9.88 23.89
CA GLY A 90 -26.27 10.57 23.60
C GLY A 90 -26.65 10.61 22.12
N GLY A 91 -25.90 9.95 21.23
CA GLY A 91 -26.18 9.90 19.78
C GLY A 91 -25.64 11.10 18.99
N THR A 92 -25.00 12.07 19.63
CA THR A 92 -24.38 13.21 18.95
C THR A 92 -23.16 12.78 18.16
N ARG A 93 -23.03 13.28 16.93
CA ARG A 93 -21.87 13.07 16.04
C ARG A 93 -20.98 14.31 16.04
N MET A 94 -19.74 14.16 16.51
CA MET A 94 -18.77 15.25 16.56
C MET A 94 -17.67 15.04 15.51
N PRO A 95 -17.56 15.89 14.48
CA PRO A 95 -16.52 15.77 13.46
C PRO A 95 -15.16 16.26 13.97
N PHE A 96 -14.11 15.53 13.62
CA PHE A 96 -12.70 15.83 13.89
C PHE A 96 -11.91 15.76 12.57
N PRO A 97 -11.79 16.88 11.83
CA PRO A 97 -11.05 16.94 10.56
C PRO A 97 -9.57 16.54 10.74
N THR A 98 -8.97 15.95 9.70
CA THR A 98 -7.57 15.45 9.74
C THR A 98 -6.54 16.35 9.09
N ASP A 99 -6.93 17.37 8.34
CA ASP A 99 -5.99 18.34 7.79
C ASP A 99 -5.58 19.38 8.85
N ARG A 100 -4.42 20.01 8.67
CA ARG A 100 -3.96 21.10 9.55
C ARG A 100 -4.85 22.37 9.42
N LYS A 101 -5.79 22.38 8.47
CA LYS A 101 -6.68 23.51 8.12
C LYS A 101 -8.17 23.27 8.45
N GLY A 102 -8.56 22.14 9.02
CA GLY A 102 -9.94 21.84 9.43
C GLY A 102 -10.97 21.49 8.33
N ARG A 103 -10.57 21.06 7.12
CA ARG A 103 -11.45 20.71 5.98
C ARG A 103 -11.59 19.21 5.71
#